data_AF-Q4A5U0-F1
#
_entry.id   AF-Q4A5U0-F1
#
_cell.length_a   1.000
_cell.length_b   1.000
_cell.length_c   1.000
_cell.angle_alpha   90.00
_cell.angle_beta   90.00
_cell.angle_gamma   90.00
#
_symmetry.space_group_name_H-M   'P 1'
#
loop_
_entity.id
_entity.type
_entity.pdbx_description
1 polymer ?
#
loop_
_entity_poly.entity_id
_entity_poly.type
_entity_poly.pdbx_seq_one_letter_code
_entity_poly.pdbx_strand_id
1 'polypeptide(L)'
;MPGITDFTISNPLIQAEKNVGYVYNFIKDTESNYQANQYTNYGLGYSLNSWQPLGGASGSSLRTIDNKIVGTNFATADGAGVSLTAFTQAFRSEGESYNGFYGKYQLEEYDLIYGGGKNQRTSYRQALESLNANIKTALFPNGINKIPEEFKFKN
;
A
#
# COMPACT_ATOMS: atom_id res chain seq x y z
N MET A 1 18.17 0.82 8.91
CA MET A 1 17.41 0.61 7.66
C MET A 1 15.96 0.32 8.03
N PRO A 2 14.98 0.83 7.26
CA PRO A 2 13.60 0.40 7.42
C PRO A 2 13.51 -1.11 7.19
N GLY A 3 12.70 -1.81 7.98
CA GLY A 3 12.30 -3.16 7.65
C GLY A 3 11.43 -3.14 6.40
N ILE A 4 11.62 -4.09 5.50
CA ILE A 4 10.74 -4.30 4.35
C ILE A 4 9.86 -5.50 4.69
N THR A 5 8.56 -5.37 4.46
CA THR A 5 7.60 -6.42 4.80
C THR A 5 6.50 -6.52 3.77
N ASP A 6 5.91 -7.69 3.62
CA ASP A 6 4.66 -7.88 2.90
C ASP A 6 3.54 -7.91 3.93
N PHE A 7 2.66 -6.91 3.88
CA PHE A 7 1.60 -6.80 4.88
C PHE A 7 0.67 -8.00 4.88
N THR A 8 0.52 -8.71 3.78
CA THR A 8 -0.32 -9.91 3.73
C THR A 8 0.26 -11.02 4.60
N ILE A 9 1.58 -11.23 4.50
CA ILE A 9 2.32 -12.27 5.20
C ILE A 9 2.56 -11.86 6.65
N SER A 10 2.98 -10.60 6.86
CA SER A 10 3.36 -10.11 8.17
C SER A 10 2.18 -9.57 8.98
N ASN A 11 0.97 -9.59 8.40
CA ASN A 11 -0.24 -8.89 8.83
C ASN A 11 -0.23 -8.55 10.33
N PRO A 12 0.24 -7.35 10.70
CA PRO A 12 0.13 -6.89 12.06
C PRO A 12 -1.27 -6.32 12.19
N LEU A 13 -2.13 -6.84 13.06
CA LEU A 13 -3.27 -6.04 13.50
C LEU A 13 -3.53 -6.20 14.97
N ILE A 14 -3.56 -5.05 15.61
CA ILE A 14 -4.00 -4.81 16.96
C ILE A 14 -5.06 -3.73 16.80
N GLN A 15 -6.31 -4.00 17.17
CA GLN A 15 -7.19 -2.90 17.60
C GLN A 15 -6.56 -2.39 18.89
N ALA A 16 -5.66 -1.41 18.81
CA ALA A 16 -4.79 -1.00 19.91
C ALA A 16 -5.59 -0.65 21.17
N GLU A 17 -6.76 -0.03 20.96
CA GLU A 17 -7.73 0.31 22.00
C GLU A 17 -8.44 -0.89 22.66
N LYS A 18 -8.46 -2.06 22.02
CA LYS A 18 -9.18 -3.26 22.46
C LYS A 18 -8.28 -4.47 22.70
N ASN A 19 -6.98 -4.35 22.41
CA ASN A 19 -5.99 -5.42 22.53
C ASN A 19 -6.41 -6.74 21.85
N VAL A 20 -7.12 -6.64 20.72
CA VAL A 20 -7.54 -7.80 19.91
C VAL A 20 -6.71 -7.85 18.64
N GLY A 21 -6.30 -9.07 18.26
CA GLY A 21 -5.60 -9.36 17.00
C GLY A 21 -6.44 -9.03 15.75
N TYR A 22 -5.90 -9.20 14.54
CA TYR A 22 -6.72 -9.04 13.33
C TYR A 22 -7.92 -9.97 13.37
N VAL A 23 -9.11 -9.43 13.14
CA VAL A 23 -10.29 -10.22 12.85
C VAL A 23 -10.48 -10.16 11.33
N TYR A 24 -10.18 -11.27 10.64
CA TYR A 24 -10.57 -11.46 9.25
C TYR A 24 -12.09 -11.51 9.17
N ASN A 25 -12.71 -10.35 8.99
CA ASN A 25 -14.07 -10.32 8.51
C ASN A 25 -13.97 -10.22 6.97
N PHE A 26 -14.27 -11.37 6.36
CA PHE A 26 -14.70 -11.56 4.98
C PHE A 26 -13.84 -10.98 3.84
N ILE A 27 -13.07 -11.87 3.22
CA ILE A 27 -12.21 -11.63 2.05
C ILE A 27 -13.05 -11.55 0.76
N LYS A 28 -12.84 -10.49 -0.07
CA LYS A 28 -13.33 -10.42 -1.46
C LYS A 28 -12.32 -11.03 -2.44
N ASP A 29 -12.39 -12.35 -2.56
CA ASP A 29 -11.82 -13.10 -3.69
C ASP A 29 -12.66 -12.86 -4.96
N THR A 30 -12.03 -12.80 -6.14
CA THR A 30 -12.68 -12.67 -7.45
C THR A 30 -13.59 -13.85 -7.80
N GLU A 31 -13.40 -15.00 -7.17
CA GLU A 31 -14.26 -16.18 -7.30
C GLU A 31 -15.26 -16.30 -6.15
N SER A 32 -15.13 -15.46 -5.12
CA SER A 32 -15.97 -15.54 -3.94
C SER A 32 -17.31 -14.85 -4.16
N ASN A 33 -18.38 -15.52 -3.74
CA ASN A 33 -19.74 -14.98 -3.72
C ASN A 33 -19.93 -13.85 -2.67
N TYR A 34 -18.87 -13.44 -1.97
CA TYR A 34 -18.94 -12.43 -0.93
C TYR A 34 -19.12 -11.01 -1.49
N GLN A 35 -20.26 -10.37 -1.19
CA GLN A 35 -20.66 -9.09 -1.79
C GLN A 35 -20.36 -7.86 -0.91
N ALA A 36 -19.90 -7.99 0.33
CA ALA A 36 -19.76 -6.83 1.23
C ALA A 36 -18.43 -6.04 1.08
N ASN A 37 -18.35 -4.85 1.66
CA ASN A 37 -17.30 -3.85 1.42
C ASN A 37 -16.17 -3.89 2.45
N GLN A 38 -15.61 -5.07 2.70
CA GLN A 38 -14.46 -5.22 3.60
C GLN A 38 -13.21 -5.54 2.80
N TYR A 39 -12.09 -4.94 3.22
CA TYR A 39 -10.81 -4.95 2.51
C TYR A 39 -9.71 -5.35 3.49
N THR A 40 -8.86 -6.29 3.07
CA THR A 40 -7.63 -6.62 3.79
C THR A 40 -6.53 -5.69 3.30
N ASN A 41 -5.70 -5.18 4.22
CA ASN A 41 -4.50 -4.45 3.82
C ASN A 41 -3.51 -5.42 3.16
N TYR A 42 -3.00 -5.02 2.01
CA TYR A 42 -2.25 -5.87 1.10
C TYR A 42 -1.09 -5.07 0.51
N GLY A 43 0.06 -5.74 0.35
CA GLY A 43 1.17 -5.25 -0.45
C GLY A 43 2.41 -4.89 0.36
N LEU A 44 3.40 -4.37 -0.37
CA LEU A 44 4.69 -3.95 0.18
C LEU A 44 4.56 -2.86 1.26
N GLY A 45 5.30 -3.07 2.34
CA GLY A 45 5.32 -2.24 3.52
C GLY A 45 6.73 -1.89 3.98
N TYR A 46 6.84 -0.71 4.59
CA TYR A 46 8.02 -0.31 5.35
C TYR A 46 7.70 -0.26 6.84
N SER A 47 8.52 -0.94 7.63
CA SER A 47 8.55 -0.82 9.09
C SER A 47 9.66 0.17 9.47
N LEU A 48 9.27 1.28 10.07
CA LEU A 48 10.16 2.35 10.48
C LEU A 48 10.42 2.21 11.97
N ASN A 49 11.68 1.98 12.33
CA ASN A 49 12.11 1.96 13.72
C ASN A 49 12.55 3.37 14.13
N SER A 50 12.45 3.67 15.42
CA SER A 50 12.82 4.97 16.01
C SER A 50 11.95 6.15 15.54
N TRP A 51 10.79 5.86 14.96
CA TRP A 51 9.79 6.86 14.60
C TRP A 51 8.40 6.26 14.73
N GLN A 52 7.58 6.86 15.61
CA GLN A 52 6.18 6.51 15.79
C GLN A 52 5.40 7.79 16.00
N PRO A 53 4.61 8.22 15.01
CA PRO A 53 3.79 9.37 15.20
C PRO A 53 2.53 8.99 15.98
N LEU A 54 2.05 9.86 16.87
CA LEU A 54 0.82 9.64 17.63
C LEU A 54 -0.43 9.81 16.75
N GLY A 55 -1.61 9.58 17.34
CA GLY A 55 -2.90 9.73 16.66
C GLY A 55 -3.02 11.04 15.90
N GLY A 56 -3.59 10.98 14.69
CA GLY A 56 -3.73 12.12 13.78
C GLY A 56 -2.65 12.22 12.70
N ALA A 57 -1.60 11.40 12.76
CA ALA A 57 -0.54 11.38 11.74
C ALA A 57 -0.78 10.43 10.56
N SER A 58 -1.96 9.79 10.50
CA SER A 58 -2.36 8.96 9.36
C SER A 58 -2.26 9.77 8.06
N GLY A 59 -1.66 9.19 7.03
CA GLY A 59 -1.44 9.89 5.76
C GLY A 59 -0.10 10.62 5.67
N SER A 60 0.73 10.62 6.73
CA SER A 60 2.05 11.26 6.69
C SER A 60 2.95 10.63 5.63
N SER A 61 3.60 11.47 4.82
CA SER A 61 4.46 11.01 3.72
C SER A 61 5.78 10.45 4.24
N LEU A 62 6.13 9.22 3.84
CA LEU A 62 7.49 8.70 3.97
C LEU A 62 8.29 9.06 2.71
N ARG A 63 9.50 9.59 2.91
CA ARG A 63 10.35 10.10 1.83
C ARG A 63 11.77 9.55 1.90
N THR A 64 12.40 9.42 0.74
CA THR A 64 13.85 9.18 0.64
C THR A 64 14.65 10.45 0.96
N ILE A 65 15.97 10.31 1.09
CA ILE A 65 16.90 11.45 1.26
C ILE A 65 16.86 12.43 0.08
N ASP A 66 16.51 11.95 -1.11
CA ASP A 66 16.31 12.75 -2.32
C ASP A 66 14.90 13.38 -2.38
N ASN A 67 14.18 13.39 -1.25
CA ASN A 67 12.83 13.94 -1.12
C ASN A 67 11.77 13.26 -2.01
N LYS A 68 12.00 12.00 -2.42
CA LYS A 68 11.02 11.21 -3.18
C LYS A 68 10.05 10.53 -2.23
N ILE A 69 8.75 10.67 -2.47
CA ILE A 69 7.73 10.00 -1.64
C ILE A 69 7.65 8.53 -2.05
N VAL A 70 7.77 7.63 -1.08
CA VAL A 70 7.76 6.17 -1.31
C VAL A 70 6.54 5.47 -0.72
N GLY A 71 5.84 6.14 0.19
CA GLY A 71 4.67 5.58 0.83
C GLY A 71 4.00 6.53 1.81
N THR A 72 2.96 6.02 2.45
CA THR A 72 2.18 6.75 3.44
C THR A 72 2.04 5.97 4.74
N ASN A 73 2.23 6.65 5.86
CA ASN A 73 2.05 6.05 7.17
C ASN A 73 0.56 5.77 7.41
N PHE A 74 0.22 4.54 7.77
CA PHE A 74 -1.17 4.15 8.02
C PHE A 74 -1.40 3.53 9.40
N ALA A 75 -0.35 3.01 10.05
CA ALA A 75 -0.47 2.36 11.36
C ALA A 75 0.82 2.52 12.20
N THR A 76 0.69 2.26 13.49
CA THR A 76 1.78 2.19 14.47
C THR A 76 1.67 0.90 15.27
N ALA A 77 2.77 0.43 15.85
CA ALA A 77 2.74 -0.83 16.58
C ALA A 77 2.06 -0.73 17.96
N ASP A 78 1.91 0.47 18.50
CA ASP A 78 1.09 0.73 19.70
C ASP A 78 0.47 2.14 19.65
N GLY A 79 -0.47 2.41 20.57
CA GLY A 79 -1.13 3.71 20.70
C GLY A 79 -0.48 4.66 21.72
N ALA A 80 0.49 4.20 22.51
CA ALA A 80 1.14 4.95 23.58
C ALA A 80 2.45 5.65 23.13
N GLY A 81 2.97 5.32 21.94
CA GLY A 81 4.22 5.90 21.44
C GLY A 81 5.48 5.17 21.91
N VAL A 82 5.37 3.96 22.47
CA VAL A 82 6.49 3.31 23.18
C VAL A 82 7.34 2.44 22.25
N SER A 83 6.74 1.77 21.27
CA SER A 83 7.45 0.86 20.36
C SER A 83 8.39 1.59 19.40
N LEU A 84 8.16 2.89 19.19
CA LEU A 84 8.82 3.71 18.17
C LEU A 84 8.76 3.07 16.78
N THR A 85 7.72 2.28 16.52
CA THR A 85 7.52 1.54 15.28
C THR A 85 6.29 2.06 14.53
N ALA A 86 6.51 2.45 13.27
CA ALA A 86 5.47 2.90 12.36
C ALA A 86 5.43 2.05 11.08
N PHE A 87 4.23 1.82 10.55
CA PHE A 87 4.00 1.04 9.35
C PHE A 87 3.52 1.94 8.21
N THR A 88 4.29 1.89 7.12
CA THR A 88 4.05 2.68 5.92
C THR A 88 3.67 1.77 4.76
N GLN A 89 2.56 2.09 4.09
CA GLN A 89 2.17 1.46 2.83
C GLN A 89 3.03 2.01 1.70
N ALA A 90 3.79 1.15 1.02
CA ALA A 90 4.51 1.56 -0.18
C ALA A 90 3.52 1.90 -1.29
N PHE A 91 3.85 2.92 -2.10
CA PHE A 91 3.03 3.25 -3.27
C PHE A 91 3.25 2.29 -4.44
N ARG A 92 4.37 1.57 -4.45
CA ARG A 92 4.76 0.71 -5.57
C ARG A 92 5.43 -0.56 -5.08
N SER A 93 5.15 -1.65 -5.78
CA SER A 93 5.79 -2.96 -5.64
C SER A 93 6.16 -3.47 -7.02
N GLU A 94 7.39 -3.94 -7.20
CA GLU A 94 7.82 -4.65 -8.42
C GLU A 94 7.40 -6.15 -8.40
N GLY A 95 6.76 -6.59 -7.31
CA GLY A 95 6.38 -7.97 -7.08
C GLY A 95 7.51 -8.85 -6.53
N GLU A 96 7.14 -9.93 -5.84
CA GLU A 96 8.07 -10.92 -5.30
C GLU A 96 7.37 -12.29 -5.21
N SER A 97 7.97 -13.30 -5.82
CA SER A 97 7.44 -14.67 -5.83
C SER A 97 7.84 -15.49 -4.60
N TYR A 98 8.80 -14.99 -3.84
CA TYR A 98 9.40 -15.66 -2.68
C TYR A 98 9.96 -17.04 -3.03
N ASN A 99 10.39 -17.25 -4.28
CA ASN A 99 10.79 -18.55 -4.82
C ASN A 99 9.76 -19.67 -4.56
N GLY A 100 8.47 -19.31 -4.50
CA GLY A 100 7.38 -20.24 -4.21
C GLY A 100 7.28 -20.70 -2.75
N PHE A 101 8.01 -20.07 -1.81
CA PHE A 101 7.98 -20.44 -0.40
C PHE A 101 6.56 -20.38 0.21
N TYR A 102 5.75 -19.41 -0.23
CA TYR A 102 4.35 -19.26 0.19
C TYR A 102 3.36 -19.94 -0.77
N GLY A 103 3.81 -20.96 -1.51
CA GLY A 103 2.99 -21.70 -2.46
C GLY A 103 2.62 -20.85 -3.67
N LYS A 104 1.31 -20.73 -3.95
CA LYS A 104 0.79 -19.90 -5.05
C LYS A 104 0.81 -18.40 -4.74
N TYR A 105 1.00 -18.03 -3.49
CA TYR A 105 1.01 -16.65 -3.09
C TYR A 105 2.30 -15.97 -3.53
N GLN A 106 2.15 -14.77 -4.09
CA GLN A 106 3.23 -13.85 -4.43
C GLN A 106 2.81 -12.44 -4.05
N LEU A 107 3.78 -11.60 -3.72
CA LEU A 107 3.58 -10.17 -3.70
C LEU A 107 3.40 -9.72 -5.15
N GLU A 108 2.28 -9.07 -5.41
CA GLU A 108 1.91 -8.60 -6.73
C GLU A 108 2.68 -7.33 -7.06
N GLU A 109 2.87 -7.17 -8.35
CA GLU A 109 3.30 -5.93 -8.94
C GLU A 109 2.14 -4.92 -8.92
N TYR A 110 2.39 -3.71 -8.44
CA TYR A 110 1.39 -2.64 -8.43
C TYR A 110 2.02 -1.25 -8.32
N ASP A 111 1.31 -0.23 -8.82
CA ASP A 111 1.60 1.18 -8.57
C ASP A 111 0.30 1.91 -8.21
N LEU A 112 0.15 2.35 -6.97
CA LEU A 112 -1.09 2.97 -6.47
C LEU A 112 -1.38 4.33 -7.13
N ILE A 113 -0.38 4.99 -7.71
CA ILE A 113 -0.53 6.28 -8.38
C ILE A 113 -0.82 6.09 -9.86
N TYR A 114 0.08 5.42 -10.59
CA TYR A 114 0.04 5.31 -12.05
C TYR A 114 -0.67 4.07 -12.57
N GLY A 115 -0.77 3.02 -11.74
CA GLY A 115 -1.28 1.71 -12.13
C GLY A 115 -0.29 0.93 -12.99
N GLY A 116 -0.80 -0.07 -13.71
CA GLY A 116 -0.03 -0.84 -14.69
C GLY A 116 0.49 -2.19 -14.20
N GLY A 117 0.29 -2.52 -12.92
CA GLY A 117 0.61 -3.86 -12.42
C GLY A 117 -0.26 -4.93 -13.09
N LYS A 118 0.33 -6.08 -13.43
CA LYS A 118 -0.35 -7.15 -14.19
C LYS A 118 -1.74 -7.53 -13.68
N ASN A 119 -1.89 -7.69 -12.37
CA ASN A 119 -3.15 -8.08 -11.71
C ASN A 119 -3.82 -6.91 -10.95
N GLN A 120 -3.34 -5.69 -11.17
CA GLN A 120 -3.82 -4.51 -10.46
C GLN A 120 -5.18 -4.06 -11.00
N ARG A 121 -6.20 -4.04 -10.13
CA ARG A 121 -7.58 -3.68 -10.53
C ARG A 121 -7.76 -2.19 -10.83
N THR A 122 -7.12 -1.31 -10.05
CA THR A 122 -7.28 0.15 -10.17
C THR A 122 -6.09 0.89 -9.55
N SER A 123 -6.02 2.19 -9.81
CA SER A 123 -5.03 3.15 -9.31
C SER A 123 -5.67 4.52 -9.17
N TYR A 124 -4.97 5.46 -8.52
CA TYR A 124 -5.41 6.85 -8.43
C TYR A 124 -5.64 7.45 -9.83
N ARG A 125 -4.73 7.23 -10.78
CA ARG A 125 -4.87 7.66 -12.17
C ARG A 125 -6.13 7.11 -12.84
N GLN A 126 -6.39 5.80 -12.71
CA GLN A 126 -7.58 5.17 -13.30
C GLN A 126 -8.89 5.62 -12.63
N ALA A 127 -8.86 5.90 -11.33
CA ALA A 127 -9.99 6.50 -10.63
C ALA A 127 -10.27 7.94 -11.10
N LEU A 128 -9.24 8.71 -11.44
CA LEU A 128 -9.41 10.02 -12.08
C LEU A 128 -9.94 9.90 -13.51
N GLU A 129 -9.52 8.87 -14.24
CA GLU A 129 -9.96 8.59 -15.61
C GLU A 129 -11.46 8.36 -15.70
N SER A 130 -12.04 7.64 -14.73
CA SER A 130 -13.49 7.40 -14.66
C SER A 130 -14.31 8.65 -14.39
N LEU A 131 -13.70 9.68 -13.79
CA LEU A 131 -14.34 10.98 -13.56
C LEU A 131 -14.23 11.89 -14.79
N ASN A 132 -13.02 11.98 -15.38
CA ASN A 132 -12.77 12.73 -16.60
C ASN A 132 -11.45 12.27 -17.24
N ALA A 133 -11.55 11.66 -18.43
CA ALA A 133 -10.41 11.13 -19.20
C ALA A 133 -9.35 12.18 -19.58
N ASN A 134 -9.66 13.48 -19.50
CA ASN A 134 -8.75 14.58 -19.86
C ASN A 134 -8.32 15.41 -18.63
N ILE A 135 -8.58 14.93 -17.42
CA ILE A 135 -8.25 15.67 -16.20
C ILE A 135 -6.75 15.91 -16.06
N LYS A 136 -6.41 17.12 -15.62
CA LYS A 136 -5.06 17.52 -15.22
C LYS A 136 -5.06 17.81 -13.73
N THR A 137 -4.02 17.39 -13.05
CA THR A 137 -3.81 17.64 -11.62
C THR A 137 -2.38 18.10 -11.38
N ALA A 138 -2.04 18.46 -10.14
CA ALA A 138 -0.65 18.74 -9.78
C ALA A 138 0.26 17.51 -10.00
N LEU A 139 -0.27 16.29 -9.84
CA LEU A 139 0.43 15.02 -10.11
C LEU A 139 0.48 14.67 -11.60
N PHE A 140 -0.54 15.08 -12.36
CA PHE A 140 -0.66 14.81 -13.80
C PHE A 140 -0.78 16.12 -14.59
N PRO A 141 0.26 16.97 -14.63
CA PRO A 141 0.18 18.29 -15.28
C PRO A 141 -0.04 18.18 -16.79
N ASN A 142 0.46 17.09 -17.39
CA ASN A 142 0.29 16.78 -18.81
C ASN A 142 -0.94 15.89 -19.10
N GLY A 143 -1.80 15.67 -18.11
CA GLY A 143 -2.97 14.80 -18.17
C GLY A 143 -2.69 13.36 -17.75
N ILE A 144 -3.73 12.67 -17.29
CA ILE A 144 -3.68 11.28 -16.79
C ILE A 144 -3.38 10.22 -17.85
N ASN A 145 -3.32 10.58 -19.13
CA ASN A 145 -3.02 9.64 -20.22
C ASN A 145 -1.51 9.53 -20.50
N LYS A 146 -0.68 10.35 -19.85
CA LYS A 146 0.78 10.31 -20.00
C LYS A 146 1.41 9.73 -18.74
N ILE A 147 1.83 8.46 -18.81
CA ILE A 147 2.59 7.79 -17.76
C ILE A 147 4.09 7.93 -18.09
N PRO A 148 4.91 8.53 -17.19
CA PRO A 148 6.35 8.59 -17.37
C PRO A 148 6.97 7.19 -17.47
N GLU A 149 8.04 7.06 -18.26
CA GLU A 149 8.62 5.75 -18.61
C GLU A 149 9.18 5.02 -17.38
N GLU A 150 9.69 5.76 -16.40
CA GLU A 150 10.20 5.25 -15.13
C GLU A 150 9.12 4.63 -14.23
N PHE A 151 7.84 4.92 -14.46
CA PHE A 151 6.72 4.34 -13.69
C PHE A 151 6.03 3.20 -14.44
N LYS A 152 6.47 2.88 -15.66
CA LYS A 152 5.96 1.71 -16.38
C LYS A 152 6.72 0.47 -15.95
N PHE A 153 5.98 -0.60 -15.69
CA PHE A 153 6.58 -1.91 -15.46
C PHE A 153 7.21 -2.43 -16.75
N LYS A 154 8.41 -3.02 -16.64
CA LYS A 154 9.19 -3.58 -17.75
C LYS A 154 9.14 -5.10 -17.67
N ASN A 155 7.97 -5.65 -17.97
CA ASN A 155 7.73 -7.09 -17.96
C ASN A 155 7.90 -7.70 -19.35
#